data_AF-A0AAE0BK45-F1
#
_entry.id   AF-A0AAE0BK45-F1
#
_cell.length_a   1.000
_cell.length_b   1.000
_cell.length_c   1.000
_cell.angle_alpha   90.00
_cell.angle_beta   90.00
_cell.angle_gamma   90.00
#
_symmetry.space_group_name_H-M   'P 1'
#
loop_
_entity.id
_entity.type
_entity.pdbx_description
1 polymer ?
#
loop_
_entity_poly.entity_id
_entity_poly.type
_entity_poly.pdbx_seq_one_letter_code
_entity_poly.pdbx_strand_id
1 'polypeptide(L)'
;MEDVNTTSGDCSASLDMGKKSQRQRSGRKKKTQAQDPHNFFSEAGIGCHIVHFDAPWLLGSEPFDSDDYEDDVAFPDIAVSPEEPHTLSIINASDHTRTFYVTLFHDVFDGQGKKFTKGTTTDEEGVTRECITFVVVARACTMLHLGMLGDDVDLQEVHAELSSDVQALKLHPDSQAFDPRNTYSFPLEGGPFLCTQGIEGSFTHFFAESCHAIDFRCPVGTPILAIGPGKVAEVRQNHTVTGIH
;
A
#
# COMPACT_ATOMS: atom_id res chain seq x y z
N MET A 1 30.29 59.80 -44.07
CA MET A 1 30.90 61.13 -43.88
C MET A 1 29.92 61.91 -43.03
N GLU A 2 30.42 62.69 -42.07
CA GLU A 2 29.72 63.28 -40.93
C GLU A 2 29.54 62.32 -39.74
N ASP A 3 29.73 62.71 -38.49
CA ASP A 3 30.76 63.58 -37.90
C ASP A 3 30.73 63.29 -36.39
N VAL A 4 31.87 63.48 -35.76
CA VAL A 4 32.10 63.31 -34.33
C VAL A 4 31.56 64.53 -33.58
N ASN A 5 30.81 64.35 -32.48
CA ASN A 5 31.07 65.20 -31.32
C ASN A 5 30.61 64.61 -29.97
N THR A 6 31.58 64.57 -29.07
CA THR A 6 31.57 64.26 -27.65
C THR A 6 31.15 65.46 -26.80
N THR A 7 30.42 65.24 -25.70
CA THR A 7 30.61 66.01 -24.45
C THR A 7 30.38 65.14 -23.23
N SER A 8 31.41 65.11 -22.40
CA SER A 8 31.53 64.60 -21.03
C SER A 8 30.79 65.46 -20.00
N GLY A 9 30.36 64.86 -18.89
CA GLY A 9 29.91 65.57 -17.69
C GLY A 9 29.61 64.59 -16.56
N ASP A 10 30.29 64.81 -15.43
CA ASP A 10 30.64 63.83 -14.41
C ASP A 10 29.70 63.84 -13.17
N CYS A 11 29.76 62.74 -12.40
CA CYS A 11 29.48 62.59 -10.96
C CYS A 11 28.13 63.03 -10.34
N SER A 12 27.36 62.06 -9.85
CA SER A 12 27.10 61.92 -8.40
C SER A 12 26.38 60.61 -8.09
N ALA A 13 27.01 59.79 -7.25
CA ALA A 13 26.41 58.64 -6.61
C ALA A 13 25.40 59.12 -5.56
N SER A 14 24.19 58.58 -5.59
CA SER A 14 23.33 58.49 -4.41
C SER A 14 22.70 57.11 -4.38
N LEU A 15 23.02 56.39 -3.31
CA LEU A 15 22.38 55.15 -2.88
C LEU A 15 20.88 55.40 -2.70
N ASP A 16 20.05 54.57 -3.33
CA ASP A 16 18.71 54.32 -2.80
C ASP A 16 18.34 52.86 -2.96
N MET A 17 17.98 52.25 -1.83
CA MET A 17 17.58 50.86 -1.68
C MET A 17 16.09 50.73 -1.99
N GLY A 18 15.76 50.26 -3.20
CA GLY A 18 14.39 50.03 -3.64
C GLY A 18 14.07 48.57 -3.92
N LYS A 19 13.60 47.86 -2.89
CA LYS A 19 12.73 46.64 -2.89
C LYS A 19 12.73 45.75 -4.15
N LYS A 20 13.46 44.63 -4.09
CA LYS A 20 13.25 43.48 -4.99
C LYS A 20 11.86 42.88 -4.75
N SER A 21 10.99 43.02 -5.75
CA SER A 21 9.73 42.29 -5.89
C SER A 21 10.00 40.78 -5.89
N GLN A 22 9.73 40.11 -4.76
CA GLN A 22 9.62 38.66 -4.70
C GLN A 22 8.32 38.25 -5.39
N ARG A 23 8.45 37.81 -6.64
CA ARG A 23 7.39 37.18 -7.41
C ARG A 23 7.10 35.81 -6.80
N GLN A 24 6.17 35.74 -5.85
CA GLN A 24 5.64 34.49 -5.31
C GLN A 24 5.06 33.67 -6.46
N ARG A 25 5.81 32.66 -6.92
CA ARG A 25 5.27 31.57 -7.74
C ARG A 25 4.42 30.71 -6.81
N SER A 26 3.14 31.03 -6.72
CA SER A 26 2.13 30.16 -6.14
C SER A 26 1.97 28.92 -7.03
N GLY A 27 2.86 27.95 -6.84
CA GLY A 27 2.71 26.61 -7.40
C GLY A 27 1.51 25.95 -6.73
N ARG A 28 0.33 26.13 -7.31
CA ARG A 28 -0.89 25.41 -6.93
C ARG A 28 -0.62 23.92 -7.17
N LYS A 29 -0.20 23.18 -6.13
CA LYS A 29 -0.14 21.72 -6.15
C LYS A 29 -1.52 21.24 -6.57
N LYS A 30 -1.64 20.73 -7.80
CA LYS A 30 -2.85 20.03 -8.23
C LYS A 30 -2.99 18.86 -7.26
N LYS A 31 -4.07 18.85 -6.48
CA LYS A 31 -4.50 17.65 -5.78
C LYS A 31 -4.75 16.60 -6.85
N THR A 32 -3.81 15.70 -7.04
CA THR A 32 -4.07 14.44 -7.74
C THR A 32 -5.14 13.76 -6.90
N GLN A 33 -6.36 13.68 -7.41
CA GLN A 33 -7.35 12.80 -6.80
C GLN A 33 -6.73 11.42 -6.82
N ALA A 34 -6.47 10.86 -5.64
CA ALA A 34 -6.17 9.44 -5.51
C ALA A 34 -7.32 8.72 -6.20
N GLN A 35 -7.03 8.07 -7.32
CA GLN A 35 -7.98 7.19 -7.97
C GLN A 35 -8.27 6.08 -6.96
N ASP A 36 -9.55 5.79 -6.73
CA ASP A 36 -9.93 4.58 -6.00
C ASP A 36 -9.16 3.40 -6.61
N PRO A 37 -8.59 2.50 -5.79
CA PRO A 37 -7.84 1.37 -6.30
C PRO A 37 -8.75 0.56 -7.21
N HIS A 38 -8.53 0.67 -8.53
CA HIS A 38 -9.39 0.10 -9.58
C HIS A 38 -9.55 -1.44 -9.50
N ASN A 39 -8.78 -2.10 -8.63
CA ASN A 39 -8.71 -3.55 -8.48
C ASN A 39 -8.97 -4.04 -7.04
N PHE A 40 -9.52 -3.22 -6.14
CA PHE A 40 -9.87 -3.65 -4.79
C PHE A 40 -11.34 -3.42 -4.50
N PHE A 41 -11.98 -4.43 -3.91
CA PHE A 41 -13.39 -4.36 -3.53
C PHE A 41 -13.53 -4.28 -2.01
N SER A 42 -13.75 -3.06 -1.52
CA SER A 42 -13.74 -2.74 -0.08
C SER A 42 -14.78 -3.49 0.75
N GLU A 43 -15.94 -3.87 0.19
CA GLU A 43 -16.94 -4.62 0.97
C GLU A 43 -16.54 -6.10 1.17
N ALA A 44 -15.60 -6.64 0.38
CA ALA A 44 -15.05 -7.98 0.60
C ALA A 44 -13.79 -7.97 1.49
N GLY A 45 -13.26 -6.79 1.81
CA GLY A 45 -12.11 -6.60 2.70
C GLY A 45 -12.43 -5.55 3.74
N ILE A 46 -13.56 -5.68 4.44
CA ILE A 46 -13.88 -4.80 5.57
C ILE A 46 -12.73 -4.92 6.57
N GLY A 47 -12.20 -3.79 7.05
CA GLY A 47 -11.00 -3.78 7.89
C GLY A 47 -9.68 -3.69 7.15
N CYS A 48 -9.69 -3.81 5.82
CA CYS A 48 -8.48 -3.81 5.00
C CYS A 48 -8.28 -2.48 4.31
N HIS A 49 -7.12 -1.88 4.54
CA HIS A 49 -6.78 -0.55 4.04
C HIS A 49 -5.56 -0.66 3.15
N ILE A 50 -5.74 -0.34 1.87
CA ILE A 50 -4.70 -0.49 0.85
C ILE A 50 -3.99 0.83 0.62
N VAL A 51 -2.66 0.77 0.63
CA VAL A 51 -1.77 1.87 0.22
C VAL A 51 -0.98 1.40 -0.97
N HIS A 52 -1.05 2.16 -2.06
CA HIS A 52 -0.18 1.94 -3.22
C HIS A 52 0.75 3.12 -3.38
N PHE A 53 1.92 3.04 -2.74
CA PHE A 53 2.94 4.09 -2.58
C PHE A 53 2.51 5.32 -1.78
N ASP A 54 1.25 5.76 -1.91
CA ASP A 54 0.68 6.90 -1.22
C ASP A 54 -0.83 6.69 -1.03
N ALA A 55 -1.41 7.32 -0.02
CA ALA A 55 -2.86 7.38 0.18
C ALA A 55 -3.24 8.67 0.92
N PRO A 56 -4.41 9.27 0.63
CA PRO A 56 -4.82 10.55 1.24
C PRO A 56 -4.96 10.54 2.77
N TRP A 57 -5.02 9.35 3.37
CA TRP A 57 -5.18 9.14 4.81
C TRP A 57 -3.86 8.89 5.53
N LEU A 58 -2.74 8.70 4.80
CA LEU A 58 -1.42 8.57 5.41
C LEU A 58 -1.07 9.82 6.22
N LEU A 59 -0.33 9.61 7.30
CA LEU A 59 0.28 10.70 8.06
C LEU A 59 1.39 11.38 7.25
N GLY A 60 2.14 10.58 6.48
CA GLY A 60 3.22 11.07 5.64
C GLY A 60 3.96 9.95 4.91
N SER A 61 4.77 10.36 3.95
CA SER A 61 5.72 9.52 3.23
C SER A 61 6.99 10.31 3.03
N GLU A 62 8.14 9.69 3.32
CA GLU A 62 9.44 10.31 3.12
C GLU A 62 10.47 9.34 2.55
N PRO A 63 11.46 9.84 1.79
CA PRO A 63 12.62 9.05 1.41
C PRO A 63 13.31 8.53 2.67
N PHE A 64 13.77 7.29 2.60
CA PHE A 64 14.56 6.66 3.65
C PHE A 64 15.94 6.33 3.09
N ASP A 65 16.98 6.90 3.70
CA ASP A 65 18.37 6.59 3.39
C ASP A 65 18.99 5.92 4.62
N SER A 66 19.48 4.69 4.48
CA SER A 66 20.15 4.00 5.58
C SER A 66 21.47 4.68 5.96
N ASP A 67 22.09 5.40 5.02
CA ASP A 67 23.38 6.07 5.21
C ASP A 67 23.26 7.32 6.11
N ASP A 68 22.04 7.79 6.37
CA ASP A 68 21.77 8.87 7.33
C ASP A 68 21.95 8.42 8.80
N TYR A 69 22.20 7.13 9.02
CA TYR A 69 22.29 6.50 10.34
C TYR A 69 23.61 5.73 10.52
N GLU A 70 23.89 5.30 11.76
CA GLU A 70 25.08 4.50 12.05
C GLU A 70 24.99 3.11 11.40
N ASP A 71 26.12 2.62 10.85
CA ASP A 71 26.19 1.38 10.04
C ASP A 71 25.72 0.10 10.79
N ASP A 72 25.63 0.13 12.11
CA ASP A 72 25.19 -0.98 12.96
C ASP A 72 23.71 -0.93 13.35
N VAL A 73 22.96 0.08 12.89
CA VAL A 73 21.53 0.21 13.15
C VAL A 73 20.74 -0.71 12.21
N ALA A 74 20.12 -1.73 12.80
CA ALA A 74 19.13 -2.54 12.09
C ALA A 74 17.77 -1.81 12.09
N PHE A 75 17.25 -1.52 10.89
CA PHE A 75 15.91 -0.93 10.74
C PHE A 75 14.86 -2.01 10.70
N PRO A 76 13.83 -1.96 11.56
CA PRO A 76 12.72 -2.88 11.46
C PRO A 76 11.87 -2.52 10.24
N ASP A 77 11.32 -3.53 9.57
CA ASP A 77 10.38 -3.34 8.47
C ASP A 77 9.12 -2.57 8.91
N ILE A 78 8.75 -2.69 10.19
CA ILE A 78 7.60 -2.04 10.83
C ILE A 78 8.06 -1.46 12.16
N ALA A 79 7.78 -0.19 12.38
CA ALA A 79 8.11 0.53 13.60
C ALA A 79 6.86 1.14 14.23
N VAL A 80 6.79 1.11 15.56
CA VAL A 80 5.81 1.87 16.33
C VAL A 80 6.57 2.87 17.17
N SER A 81 6.27 4.16 17.02
CA SER A 81 6.93 5.21 17.80
C SER A 81 6.59 5.07 19.29
N PRO A 82 7.60 5.08 20.19
CA PRO A 82 7.34 5.09 21.63
C PRO A 82 6.86 6.46 22.13
N GLU A 83 7.02 7.51 21.33
CA GLU A 83 6.55 8.86 21.66
C GLU A 83 5.10 9.06 21.22
N GLU A 84 4.32 9.75 22.04
CA GLU A 84 2.95 10.15 21.69
C GLU A 84 2.95 11.27 20.63
N PRO A 85 2.12 11.15 19.56
CA PRO A 85 1.23 10.03 19.27
C PRO A 85 1.98 8.80 18.72
N HIS A 86 1.65 7.62 19.25
CA HIS A 86 2.28 6.34 18.89
C HIS A 86 2.04 5.99 17.41
N THR A 87 2.99 6.37 16.56
CA THR A 87 2.85 6.30 15.11
C THR A 87 3.33 4.95 14.58
N LEU A 88 2.46 4.25 13.85
CA LEU A 88 2.79 3.06 13.09
C LEU A 88 3.41 3.43 11.74
N SER A 89 4.61 2.95 11.49
CA SER A 89 5.39 3.23 10.28
C SER A 89 5.87 1.95 9.61
N ILE A 90 5.92 1.98 8.28
CA ILE A 90 6.54 0.98 7.43
C ILE A 90 7.85 1.53 6.91
N ILE A 91 8.93 0.77 7.00
CA ILE A 91 10.25 1.16 6.52
C ILE A 91 10.66 0.16 5.44
N ASN A 92 10.79 0.63 4.21
CA ASN A 92 11.41 -0.14 3.14
C ASN A 92 12.84 0.38 2.91
N ALA A 93 13.79 -0.17 3.65
CA ALA A 93 15.22 0.12 3.50
C ALA A 93 15.86 -0.56 2.27
N SER A 94 15.11 -1.41 1.54
CA SER A 94 15.65 -2.13 0.39
C SER A 94 15.67 -1.29 -0.88
N ASP A 95 16.43 -1.77 -1.87
CA ASP A 95 16.57 -1.17 -3.20
C ASP A 95 15.43 -1.53 -4.17
N HIS A 96 14.41 -2.27 -3.71
CA HIS A 96 13.27 -2.69 -4.52
C HIS A 96 11.94 -2.40 -3.84
N THR A 97 10.87 -2.39 -4.63
CA THR A 97 9.51 -2.25 -4.10
C THR A 97 9.13 -3.49 -3.30
N ARG A 98 8.60 -3.29 -2.10
CA ARG A 98 8.12 -4.36 -1.22
C ARG A 98 6.65 -4.16 -0.90
N THR A 99 6.00 -5.26 -0.56
CA THR A 99 4.62 -5.29 -0.09
C THR A 99 4.60 -5.76 1.36
N PHE A 100 3.87 -5.03 2.20
CA PHE A 100 3.76 -5.26 3.63
C PHE A 100 2.30 -5.57 3.94
N TYR A 101 2.10 -6.63 4.70
CA TYR A 101 0.84 -7.03 5.30
C TYR A 101 0.99 -6.79 6.78
N VAL A 102 0.17 -5.91 7.34
CA VAL A 102 0.28 -5.56 8.76
C VAL A 102 -1.10 -5.62 9.39
N THR A 103 -1.30 -6.57 10.29
CA THR A 103 -2.56 -6.76 11.01
C THR A 103 -2.38 -6.38 12.48
N LEU A 104 -3.28 -5.53 12.97
CA LEU A 104 -3.34 -5.05 14.34
C LEU A 104 -4.74 -5.28 14.93
N PHE A 105 -4.81 -5.54 16.23
CA PHE A 105 -6.08 -5.72 16.95
C PHE A 105 -6.53 -4.44 17.68
N HIS A 106 -5.64 -3.45 17.76
CA HIS A 106 -5.89 -2.16 18.41
C HIS A 106 -6.57 -1.15 17.47
N ASP A 107 -7.04 -0.05 18.07
CA ASP A 107 -7.57 1.08 17.30
C ASP A 107 -6.42 1.86 16.65
N VAL A 108 -6.62 2.21 15.38
CA VAL A 108 -5.69 3.04 14.60
C VAL A 108 -6.48 4.22 14.03
N PHE A 109 -5.86 5.39 14.01
CA PHE A 109 -6.42 6.64 13.50
C PHE A 109 -5.58 7.17 12.34
N ASP A 110 -6.24 7.69 11.32
CA ASP A 110 -5.58 8.33 10.18
C ASP A 110 -5.03 9.72 10.52
N GLY A 111 -4.36 10.37 9.57
CA GLY A 111 -3.82 11.72 9.76
C GLY A 111 -4.85 12.83 9.95
N GLN A 112 -6.14 12.52 9.86
CA GLN A 112 -7.25 13.44 10.16
C GLN A 112 -7.91 13.11 11.51
N GLY A 113 -7.39 12.14 12.25
CA GLY A 113 -7.96 11.66 13.51
C GLY A 113 -9.19 10.78 13.32
N LYS A 114 -9.47 10.31 12.10
CA LYS A 114 -10.57 9.38 11.84
C LYS A 114 -10.10 7.96 12.13
N LYS A 115 -10.87 7.26 12.97
CA LYS A 115 -10.65 5.84 13.28
C LYS A 115 -10.82 4.98 12.03
N PHE A 116 -9.87 4.08 11.78
CA PHE A 116 -9.99 3.08 10.72
C PHE A 116 -11.10 2.07 11.04
N THR A 117 -11.84 1.67 9.99
CA THR A 117 -12.81 0.59 10.10
C THR A 117 -12.08 -0.72 10.39
N LYS A 118 -12.60 -1.52 11.33
CA LYS A 118 -12.12 -2.87 11.63
C LYS A 118 -12.91 -3.92 10.85
N GLY A 119 -12.22 -5.00 10.50
CA GLY A 119 -12.77 -6.25 10.02
C GLY A 119 -12.68 -7.30 11.11
N THR A 120 -12.77 -8.56 10.73
CA THR A 120 -12.63 -9.69 11.65
C THR A 120 -11.62 -10.70 11.13
N THR A 121 -10.99 -11.43 12.04
CA THR A 121 -10.20 -12.63 11.71
C THR A 121 -10.58 -13.73 12.69
N THR A 122 -10.52 -14.99 12.25
CA THR A 122 -10.81 -16.16 13.09
C THR A 122 -9.60 -17.09 13.07
N ASP A 123 -9.10 -17.44 14.25
CA ASP A 123 -7.92 -18.32 14.38
C ASP A 123 -8.25 -19.81 14.27
N GLU A 124 -7.22 -20.66 14.42
CA GLU A 124 -7.33 -22.12 14.34
C GLU A 124 -8.23 -22.73 15.43
N GLU A 125 -8.41 -22.02 16.56
CA GLU A 125 -9.28 -22.43 17.65
C GLU A 125 -10.73 -21.97 17.43
N GLY A 126 -11.00 -21.23 16.35
CA GLY A 126 -12.30 -20.68 16.01
C GLY A 126 -12.63 -19.40 16.76
N VAL A 127 -11.64 -18.74 17.38
CA VAL A 127 -11.85 -17.48 18.10
C VAL A 127 -11.80 -16.32 17.11
N THR A 128 -12.93 -15.61 17.01
CA THR A 128 -13.04 -14.41 16.16
C THR A 128 -12.65 -13.16 16.93
N ARG A 129 -11.79 -12.33 16.32
CA ARG A 129 -11.35 -11.03 16.85
C ARG A 129 -11.49 -9.93 15.80
N GLU A 130 -11.73 -8.69 16.26
CA GLU A 130 -11.70 -7.53 15.38
C GLU A 130 -10.26 -7.12 15.08
N CYS A 131 -9.96 -6.79 13.82
CA CYS A 131 -8.62 -6.37 13.42
C CYS A 131 -8.65 -5.33 12.30
N ILE A 132 -7.54 -4.63 12.14
CA ILE A 132 -7.25 -3.74 11.02
C ILE A 132 -6.07 -4.35 10.27
N THR A 133 -6.21 -4.49 8.95
CA THR A 133 -5.12 -4.98 8.10
C THR A 133 -4.72 -3.90 7.11
N PHE A 134 -3.45 -3.54 7.10
CA PHE A 134 -2.87 -2.67 6.09
C PHE A 134 -2.17 -3.52 5.02
N VAL A 135 -2.49 -3.25 3.77
CA VAL A 135 -1.79 -3.80 2.60
C VAL A 135 -1.04 -2.67 1.94
N VAL A 136 0.28 -2.63 2.12
CA VAL A 136 1.09 -1.48 1.77
C VAL A 136 2.11 -1.87 0.71
N VAL A 137 2.01 -1.27 -0.48
CA VAL A 137 3.07 -1.33 -1.49
C VAL A 137 3.99 -0.13 -1.29
N ALA A 138 5.17 -0.34 -0.72
CA ALA A 138 6.14 0.72 -0.47
C ALA A 138 7.26 0.70 -1.52
N ARG A 139 7.61 1.88 -2.03
CA ARG A 139 8.77 2.03 -2.93
C ARG A 139 10.05 1.66 -2.19
N ALA A 140 11.09 1.34 -2.94
CA ALA A 140 12.45 1.26 -2.43
C ALA A 140 12.82 2.53 -1.64
N CYS A 141 13.64 2.39 -0.60
CA CYS A 141 14.20 3.50 0.16
C CYS A 141 13.12 4.52 0.59
N THR A 142 12.03 4.05 1.21
CA THR A 142 10.90 4.90 1.62
C THR A 142 10.38 4.49 2.99
N MET A 143 10.04 5.48 3.80
CA MET A 143 9.25 5.29 5.03
C MET A 143 7.82 5.83 4.82
N LEU A 144 6.83 5.06 5.25
CA LEU A 144 5.40 5.42 5.20
C LEU A 144 4.82 5.42 6.61
N HIS A 145 4.21 6.53 7.02
CA HIS A 145 3.52 6.65 8.30
C HIS A 145 2.03 6.39 8.11
N LEU A 146 1.58 5.23 8.58
CA LEU A 146 0.24 4.71 8.28
C LEU A 146 -0.84 5.38 9.13
N GLY A 147 -0.63 5.44 10.43
CA GLY A 147 -1.62 5.92 11.39
C GLY A 147 -1.09 5.95 12.82
N MET A 148 -1.89 6.53 13.70
CA MET A 148 -1.60 6.66 15.12
C MET A 148 -2.39 5.60 15.89
N LEU A 149 -1.74 4.89 16.81
CA LEU A 149 -2.45 4.01 17.75
C LEU A 149 -3.24 4.85 18.77
N GLY A 150 -4.29 4.27 19.35
CA GLY A 150 -5.06 4.94 20.41
C GLY A 150 -4.22 5.18 21.68
N ASP A 151 -4.59 6.22 22.44
CA ASP A 151 -3.81 6.71 23.60
C ASP A 151 -3.66 5.68 24.73
N ASP A 152 -4.61 4.75 24.89
CA ASP A 152 -4.62 3.75 25.97
C ASP A 152 -3.91 2.42 25.59
N VAL A 153 -3.07 2.43 24.54
CA VAL A 153 -2.45 1.21 24.02
C VAL A 153 -1.21 0.78 24.83
N ASP A 154 -1.11 -0.50 25.17
CA ASP A 154 0.13 -1.08 25.66
C ASP A 154 1.03 -1.44 24.46
N LEU A 155 2.15 -0.73 24.29
CA LEU A 155 3.08 -0.99 23.19
C LEU A 155 3.69 -2.40 23.24
N GLN A 156 3.86 -3.00 24.43
CA GLN A 156 4.36 -4.37 24.52
C GLN A 156 3.34 -5.35 23.96
N GLU A 157 2.06 -5.12 24.22
CA GLU A 157 0.96 -5.92 23.66
C GLU A 157 0.90 -5.74 22.14
N VAL A 158 0.98 -4.50 21.65
CA VAL A 158 1.03 -4.24 20.20
C VAL A 158 2.16 -5.01 19.55
N HIS A 159 3.38 -4.95 20.08
CA HIS A 159 4.52 -5.67 19.52
C HIS A 159 4.36 -7.19 19.58
N ALA A 160 3.67 -7.72 20.59
CA ALA A 160 3.41 -9.15 20.74
C ALA A 160 2.32 -9.66 19.79
N GLU A 161 1.31 -8.83 19.50
CA GLU A 161 0.16 -9.21 18.68
C GLU A 161 0.26 -8.76 17.21
N LEU A 162 1.18 -7.85 16.89
CA LEU A 162 1.43 -7.38 15.54
C LEU A 162 1.77 -8.58 14.64
N SER A 163 0.88 -8.88 13.71
CA SER A 163 1.12 -9.90 12.70
C SER A 163 1.53 -9.22 11.41
N SER A 164 2.66 -9.63 10.85
CA SER A 164 3.13 -9.07 9.59
C SER A 164 3.82 -10.04 8.68
N ASP A 165 3.64 -9.82 7.38
CA ASP A 165 4.39 -10.48 6.31
C ASP A 165 4.91 -9.43 5.33
N VAL A 166 6.17 -9.57 4.93
CA VAL A 166 6.84 -8.59 4.07
C VAL A 166 7.54 -9.30 2.92
N GLN A 167 7.14 -8.95 1.70
CA GLN A 167 7.58 -9.63 0.49
C GLN A 167 8.11 -8.64 -0.54
N ALA A 168 9.06 -9.07 -1.37
CA ALA A 168 9.43 -8.31 -2.57
C ALA A 168 8.26 -8.34 -3.57
N LEU A 169 7.93 -7.19 -4.16
CA LEU A 169 6.89 -7.14 -5.18
C LEU A 169 7.39 -7.84 -6.45
N LYS A 170 6.87 -9.04 -6.71
CA LYS A 170 7.15 -9.78 -7.94
C LYS A 170 6.21 -9.31 -9.04
N LEU A 171 6.78 -8.77 -10.11
CA LEU A 171 6.05 -8.48 -11.34
C LEU A 171 6.36 -9.57 -12.36
N HIS A 172 5.34 -10.00 -13.11
CA HIS A 172 5.59 -10.84 -14.27
C HIS A 172 6.47 -10.06 -15.26
N PRO A 173 7.58 -10.64 -15.77
CA PRO A 173 8.55 -9.92 -16.59
C PRO A 173 7.96 -9.38 -17.90
N ASP A 174 6.88 -10.00 -18.37
CA ASP A 174 6.09 -9.53 -19.51
C ASP A 174 4.61 -9.71 -19.20
N SER A 175 3.92 -8.64 -18.77
CA SER A 175 2.49 -8.69 -18.43
C SER A 175 1.59 -9.00 -19.64
N GLN A 176 2.13 -9.03 -20.85
CA GLN A 176 1.44 -9.40 -22.08
C GLN A 176 1.83 -10.79 -22.59
N ALA A 177 2.72 -11.50 -21.88
CA ALA A 177 3.15 -12.84 -22.28
C ALA A 177 1.95 -13.78 -22.36
N PHE A 178 1.81 -14.44 -23.51
CA PHE A 178 0.73 -15.35 -23.82
C PHE A 178 1.30 -16.61 -24.49
N ASP A 179 1.12 -17.78 -23.88
CA ASP A 179 1.41 -19.06 -24.52
C ASP A 179 0.11 -19.75 -24.93
N PRO A 180 -0.22 -19.81 -26.24
CA PRO A 180 -1.44 -20.45 -26.72
C PRO A 180 -1.52 -21.96 -26.38
N ARG A 181 -0.37 -22.61 -26.10
CA ARG A 181 -0.32 -24.03 -25.74
C ARG A 181 -0.64 -24.28 -24.27
N ASN A 182 -0.58 -23.23 -23.45
CA ASN A 182 -0.90 -23.26 -22.02
C ASN A 182 -2.06 -22.29 -21.71
N THR A 183 -2.99 -22.17 -22.66
CA THR A 183 -4.19 -21.33 -22.54
C THR A 183 -5.39 -22.21 -22.25
N TYR A 184 -6.05 -21.92 -21.14
CA TYR A 184 -7.27 -22.60 -20.72
C TYR A 184 -8.47 -21.67 -20.86
N SER A 185 -9.67 -22.25 -21.03
CA SER A 185 -10.90 -21.47 -21.00
C SER A 185 -11.14 -20.90 -19.61
N PHE A 186 -11.74 -19.71 -19.54
CA PHE A 186 -12.06 -19.08 -18.26
C PHE A 186 -13.11 -19.91 -17.50
N PRO A 187 -12.94 -20.17 -16.19
CA PRO A 187 -13.76 -21.13 -15.45
C PRO A 187 -15.13 -20.59 -15.01
N LEU A 188 -15.46 -19.33 -15.28
CA LEU A 188 -16.77 -18.75 -14.95
C LEU A 188 -17.49 -18.33 -16.23
N GLU A 189 -18.77 -18.70 -16.34
CA GLU A 189 -19.59 -18.32 -17.49
C GLU A 189 -19.94 -16.81 -17.43
N GLY A 190 -19.61 -16.07 -18.49
CA GLY A 190 -19.92 -14.63 -18.62
C GLY A 190 -18.72 -13.71 -18.35
N GLY A 191 -18.97 -12.59 -17.69
CA GLY A 191 -17.95 -11.60 -17.29
C GLY A 191 -18.16 -10.19 -17.87
N PRO A 192 -17.22 -9.26 -17.62
CA PRO A 192 -15.96 -9.44 -16.90
C PRO A 192 -16.14 -9.65 -15.39
N PHE A 193 -15.20 -10.36 -14.76
CA PHE A 193 -15.17 -10.58 -13.31
C PHE A 193 -13.95 -9.90 -12.70
N LEU A 194 -14.11 -9.41 -11.47
CA LEU A 194 -13.01 -8.87 -10.69
C LEU A 194 -12.19 -10.02 -10.11
N CYS A 195 -10.92 -10.10 -10.47
CA CYS A 195 -9.95 -10.94 -9.75
C CYS A 195 -9.68 -10.25 -8.41
N THR A 196 -10.19 -10.83 -7.32
CA THR A 196 -9.98 -10.31 -5.96
C THR A 196 -8.65 -10.78 -5.41
N GLN A 197 -8.15 -11.95 -5.82
CA GLN A 197 -6.81 -12.44 -5.49
C GLN A 197 -6.19 -13.24 -6.63
N GLY A 198 -4.91 -12.98 -6.92
CA GLY A 198 -4.14 -13.69 -7.95
C GLY A 198 -3.31 -14.84 -7.39
N ILE A 199 -2.50 -15.46 -8.26
CA ILE A 199 -1.45 -16.41 -7.86
C ILE A 199 -0.46 -15.69 -6.94
N GLU A 200 -0.01 -16.37 -5.88
CA GLU A 200 0.76 -15.78 -4.77
C GLU A 200 0.03 -14.57 -4.16
N GLY A 201 -1.30 -14.55 -4.31
CA GLY A 201 -2.21 -13.52 -3.84
C GLY A 201 -2.07 -13.35 -2.35
N SER A 202 -1.49 -12.23 -1.97
CA SER A 202 -0.99 -12.02 -0.63
C SER A 202 -2.10 -11.67 0.38
N PHE A 203 -3.32 -12.20 0.25
CA PHE A 203 -4.40 -11.95 1.19
C PHE A 203 -4.97 -13.26 1.78
N THR A 204 -5.09 -14.33 0.99
CA THR A 204 -5.41 -15.69 1.48
C THR A 204 -4.54 -16.81 0.86
N HIS A 205 -3.63 -16.49 -0.07
CA HIS A 205 -2.77 -17.48 -0.76
C HIS A 205 -1.36 -17.61 -0.16
N PHE A 206 -1.20 -17.40 1.14
CA PHE A 206 0.09 -17.54 1.84
C PHE A 206 0.47 -18.99 2.13
N PHE A 207 -0.51 -19.89 2.22
CA PHE A 207 -0.27 -21.31 2.46
C PHE A 207 0.12 -22.01 1.16
N ALA A 208 1.02 -22.99 1.24
CA ALA A 208 1.48 -23.76 0.07
C ALA A 208 0.33 -24.41 -0.71
N GLU A 209 -0.81 -24.63 -0.07
CA GLU A 209 -2.00 -25.26 -0.65
C GLU A 209 -2.85 -24.26 -1.46
N SER A 210 -2.82 -22.98 -1.11
CA SER A 210 -3.58 -21.91 -1.79
C SER A 210 -2.69 -20.99 -2.63
N CYS A 211 -1.36 -21.14 -2.59
CA CYS A 211 -0.41 -20.25 -3.28
C CYS A 211 -0.64 -20.09 -4.79
N HIS A 212 -1.28 -21.06 -5.44
CA HIS A 212 -1.58 -21.04 -6.87
C HIS A 212 -3.06 -20.79 -7.20
N ALA A 213 -3.89 -20.53 -6.19
CA ALA A 213 -5.28 -20.23 -6.40
C ALA A 213 -5.46 -18.82 -7.00
N ILE A 214 -6.65 -18.60 -7.56
CA ILE A 214 -7.08 -17.31 -8.09
C ILE A 214 -8.54 -17.14 -7.68
N ASP A 215 -8.84 -16.06 -6.97
CA ASP A 215 -10.19 -15.76 -6.51
C ASP A 215 -10.83 -14.71 -7.42
N PHE A 216 -12.05 -15.01 -7.84
CA PHE A 216 -12.87 -14.11 -8.63
C PHE A 216 -14.15 -13.79 -7.88
N ARG A 217 -14.53 -12.52 -7.88
CA ARG A 217 -15.86 -12.11 -7.44
C ARG A 217 -16.87 -12.32 -8.57
N CYS A 218 -17.88 -13.12 -8.30
CA CYS A 218 -19.03 -13.34 -9.18
C CYS A 218 -20.33 -13.42 -8.37
N PRO A 219 -21.50 -13.15 -8.98
CA PRO A 219 -22.79 -13.37 -8.33
C PRO A 219 -22.99 -14.82 -7.86
N VAL A 220 -23.70 -15.02 -6.76
CA VAL A 220 -24.14 -16.36 -6.34
C VAL A 220 -24.97 -17.00 -7.45
N GLY A 221 -24.68 -18.26 -7.77
CA GLY A 221 -25.31 -18.98 -8.87
C GLY A 221 -24.61 -18.81 -10.22
N THR A 222 -23.50 -18.07 -10.30
CA THR A 222 -22.65 -18.05 -11.51
C THR A 222 -22.18 -19.46 -11.84
N PRO A 223 -22.43 -19.97 -13.06
CA PRO A 223 -21.98 -21.30 -13.45
C PRO A 223 -20.44 -21.41 -13.47
N ILE A 224 -19.93 -22.46 -12.80
CA ILE A 224 -18.51 -22.83 -12.83
C ILE A 224 -18.33 -23.87 -13.93
N LEU A 225 -17.47 -23.55 -14.91
CA LEU A 225 -17.20 -24.37 -16.08
C LEU A 225 -15.87 -25.13 -15.91
N ALA A 226 -15.83 -26.36 -16.40
CA ALA A 226 -14.58 -27.08 -16.53
C ALA A 226 -13.68 -26.40 -17.57
N ILE A 227 -12.41 -26.16 -17.22
CA ILE A 227 -11.45 -25.51 -18.11
C ILE A 227 -10.98 -26.40 -19.28
N GLY A 228 -11.33 -27.70 -19.24
CA GLY A 228 -11.00 -28.71 -20.22
C GLY A 228 -11.68 -30.05 -19.93
N PRO A 229 -11.58 -31.04 -20.83
CA PRO A 229 -12.15 -32.37 -20.62
C PRO A 229 -11.47 -33.09 -19.45
N GLY A 230 -12.27 -33.78 -18.64
CA GLY A 230 -11.76 -34.54 -17.48
C GLY A 230 -12.82 -35.43 -16.86
N LYS A 231 -12.40 -36.21 -15.85
CA LYS A 231 -13.31 -37.01 -15.02
C LYS A 231 -13.26 -36.47 -13.60
N VAL A 232 -14.43 -36.19 -13.02
CA VAL A 232 -14.53 -35.81 -11.61
C VAL A 232 -14.06 -36.98 -10.76
N ALA A 233 -12.98 -36.78 -10.01
CA ALA A 233 -12.41 -37.78 -9.13
C ALA A 233 -13.08 -37.79 -7.75
N GLU A 234 -13.50 -36.61 -7.28
CA GLU A 234 -13.99 -36.40 -5.93
C GLU A 234 -14.96 -35.21 -5.89
N VAL A 235 -15.98 -35.32 -5.02
CA VAL A 235 -16.88 -34.23 -4.66
C VAL A 235 -17.00 -34.23 -3.14
N ARG A 236 -16.69 -33.10 -2.49
CA ARG A 236 -16.84 -32.90 -1.05
C ARG A 236 -17.70 -31.67 -0.81
N GLN A 237 -18.52 -31.74 0.23
CA GLN A 237 -19.29 -30.60 0.76
C GLN A 237 -18.92 -30.48 2.24
N ASN A 238 -18.60 -29.26 2.68
CA ASN A 238 -18.07 -28.90 4.00
C ASN A 238 -16.58 -29.22 4.18
N HIS A 239 -15.78 -28.16 4.27
CA HIS A 239 -14.40 -28.20 4.72
C HIS A 239 -14.25 -27.14 5.81
N THR A 240 -13.66 -27.51 6.95
CA THR A 240 -13.22 -26.52 7.93
C THR A 240 -11.95 -25.92 7.37
N VAL A 241 -12.05 -24.82 6.63
CA VAL A 241 -10.88 -24.05 6.20
C VAL A 241 -10.78 -22.86 7.15
N THR A 242 -9.63 -22.70 7.79
CA THR A 242 -9.29 -21.51 8.56
C THR A 242 -8.78 -20.48 7.56
N GLY A 243 -9.56 -19.43 7.32
CA GLY A 243 -9.21 -18.35 6.41
C GLY A 243 -9.68 -17.02 6.98
N ILE A 244 -8.98 -15.94 6.61
CA ILE A 244 -9.40 -14.57 6.94
C ILE A 244 -10.70 -14.28 6.18
N HIS A 245 -11.76 -13.91 6.90
CA HIS A 245 -13.12 -13.65 6.40
C HIS A 245 -13.54 -12.20 6.65
#